data_AF-A0A7Y0BZ57-F1
#
_entry.id   AF-A0A7Y0BZ57-F1
#
_cell.length_a   1.000
_cell.length_b   1.000
_cell.length_c   1.000
_cell.angle_alpha   90.00
_cell.angle_beta   90.00
_cell.angle_gamma   90.00
#
_symmetry.space_group_name_H-M   'P 1'
#
loop_
_entity.id
_entity.type
_entity.pdbx_description
1 polymer ?
#
loop_
_entity_poly.entity_id
_entity_poly.type
_entity_poly.pdbx_seq_one_letter_code
_entity_poly.pdbx_strand_id
1 'polypeptide(L)'
;MTITMTSRERGDLAQLMRRREKKAAKSDAVARGAQLMADFEAQMATRYSYDDDEVWRELKSTADCHIAEARAAVRRRCDELGIPRRFQPSLSDTYWFCRGENTIPQRRVELRRVAQTAANASVKTAIAAIERRSLESQTQLLAGGLTTDEARLFLEQMPTALQLMPALQVDAIQLMLEAERVQR
;
A
#
# COMPACT_ATOMS: atom_id res chain seq x y z
N MET A 1 47.78 -7.24 19.32
CA MET A 1 47.36 -5.87 19.63
C MET A 1 46.01 -5.63 18.97
N THR A 2 44.93 -5.67 19.74
CA THR A 2 43.59 -5.28 19.26
C THR A 2 43.58 -3.76 19.12
N ILE A 3 43.52 -3.28 17.88
CA ILE A 3 43.41 -1.85 17.59
C ILE A 3 42.09 -1.38 18.21
N THR A 4 42.21 -0.68 19.34
CA THR A 4 41.05 -0.20 20.09
C THR A 4 40.64 1.12 19.45
N MET A 5 39.40 1.19 18.97
CA MET A 5 38.91 2.34 18.23
C MET A 5 38.98 3.62 19.07
N THR A 6 39.59 4.68 18.51
CA THR A 6 39.80 5.94 19.23
C THR A 6 38.47 6.64 19.53
N SER A 7 38.46 7.53 20.52
CA SER A 7 37.27 8.34 20.83
C SER A 7 36.83 9.20 19.64
N ARG A 8 37.77 9.65 18.79
CA ARG A 8 37.48 10.45 17.61
C ARG A 8 36.79 9.63 16.52
N GLU A 9 37.32 8.45 16.21
CA GLU A 9 36.72 7.52 15.25
C GLU A 9 35.30 7.10 15.67
N ARG A 10 35.08 6.84 16.98
CA ARG A 10 33.74 6.59 17.52
C ARG A 10 32.79 7.78 17.30
N GLY A 11 33.26 9.00 17.57
CA GLY A 11 32.47 10.22 17.34
C GLY A 11 32.08 10.40 15.87
N ASP A 12 33.04 10.23 14.97
CA ASP A 12 32.84 10.36 13.52
C ASP A 12 31.88 9.28 12.99
N LEU A 13 32.01 8.03 13.43
CA LEU A 13 31.10 6.93 13.09
C LEU A 13 29.68 7.16 13.62
N ALA A 14 29.53 7.61 14.87
CA ALA A 14 28.22 7.94 15.44
C ALA A 14 27.54 9.05 14.65
N GLN A 15 28.30 10.08 14.24
CA GLN A 15 27.79 11.17 13.42
C GLN A 15 27.37 10.68 12.02
N LEU A 16 28.16 9.83 11.38
CA LEU A 16 27.84 9.23 10.09
C LEU A 16 26.57 8.37 10.16
N MET A 17 26.43 7.53 11.19
CA MET A 17 25.25 6.70 11.43
C MET A 17 23.97 7.56 11.53
N ARG A 18 24.00 8.62 12.34
CA ARG A 18 22.87 9.56 12.47
C ARG A 18 22.53 10.24 11.15
N ARG A 19 23.53 10.65 10.36
CA ARG A 19 23.32 11.25 9.04
C ARG A 19 22.70 10.26 8.06
N ARG A 20 23.16 9.00 8.03
CA ARG A 20 22.60 7.94 7.17
C ARG A 20 21.15 7.63 7.51
N GLU A 21 20.84 7.48 8.80
CA GLU A 21 19.46 7.26 9.26
C GLU A 21 18.56 8.45 8.87
N LYS A 22 18.94 9.67 9.27
CA LYS A 22 18.09 10.86 9.12
C LYS A 22 17.93 11.31 7.67
N LYS A 23 19.00 11.29 6.87
CA LYS A 23 18.97 11.85 5.50
C LYS A 23 18.66 10.84 4.41
N ALA A 24 19.26 9.66 4.45
CA ALA A 24 19.11 8.68 3.37
C ALA A 24 17.95 7.74 3.65
N ALA A 25 18.07 6.91 4.69
CA ALA A 25 17.17 5.77 4.88
C ALA A 25 15.70 6.18 5.12
N LYS A 26 15.43 7.20 5.94
CA LYS A 26 14.05 7.69 6.15
C LYS A 26 13.45 8.35 4.91
N SER A 27 14.26 9.13 4.19
CA SER A 27 13.83 9.76 2.94
C SER A 27 13.51 8.69 1.88
N ASP A 28 14.33 7.65 1.80
CA ASP A 28 14.13 6.52 0.88
C ASP A 28 12.85 5.75 1.21
N ALA A 29 12.54 5.55 2.49
CA ALA A 29 11.30 4.91 2.91
C ALA A 29 10.06 5.70 2.48
N VAL A 30 10.08 7.03 2.63
CA VAL A 30 8.99 7.92 2.18
C VAL A 30 8.88 7.91 0.65
N ALA A 31 10.00 8.03 -0.06
CA ALA A 31 10.04 7.97 -1.51
C ALA A 31 9.48 6.65 -2.05
N ARG A 32 9.85 5.52 -1.41
CA ARG A 32 9.32 4.21 -1.77
C ARG A 32 7.82 4.11 -1.53
N GLY A 33 7.31 4.69 -0.44
CA GLY A 33 5.88 4.77 -0.16
C GLY A 33 5.11 5.54 -1.24
N ALA A 34 5.65 6.67 -1.70
CA ALA A 34 5.09 7.42 -2.82
C ALA A 34 5.11 6.60 -4.12
N GLN A 35 6.22 5.88 -4.39
CA GLN A 35 6.32 5.01 -5.56
C GLN A 35 5.29 3.87 -5.52
N LEU A 36 5.07 3.24 -4.35
CA LEU A 36 4.04 2.20 -4.21
C LEU A 36 2.65 2.71 -4.60
N MET A 37 2.31 3.94 -4.19
CA MET A 37 1.04 4.55 -4.57
C MET A 37 0.99 4.87 -6.07
N ALA A 38 2.07 5.40 -6.65
CA ALA A 38 2.14 5.67 -8.08
C ALA A 38 1.99 4.38 -8.91
N ASP A 39 2.67 3.31 -8.51
CA ASP A 39 2.58 1.99 -9.15
C ASP A 39 1.14 1.45 -9.08
N PHE A 40 0.48 1.61 -7.94
CA PHE A 40 -0.91 1.18 -7.75
C PHE A 40 -1.90 1.98 -8.61
N GLU A 41 -1.75 3.30 -8.67
CA GLU A 41 -2.59 4.14 -9.55
C GLU A 41 -2.38 3.79 -11.03
N ALA A 42 -1.16 3.49 -11.44
CA ALA A 42 -0.87 3.03 -12.79
C ALA A 42 -1.60 1.71 -13.10
N GLN A 43 -1.57 0.74 -12.16
CA GLN A 43 -2.30 -0.53 -12.30
C GLN A 43 -3.81 -0.31 -12.40
N MET A 44 -4.39 0.58 -11.58
CA MET A 44 -5.81 0.92 -11.64
C MET A 44 -6.19 1.63 -12.94
N ALA A 45 -5.27 2.42 -13.50
CA ALA A 45 -5.47 3.16 -14.75
C ALA A 45 -5.35 2.29 -15.99
N THR A 46 -4.83 1.05 -15.88
CA THR A 46 -4.75 0.09 -16.97
C THR A 46 -6.09 -0.09 -17.67
N ARG A 47 -6.04 -0.17 -19.00
CA ARG A 47 -7.15 -0.53 -19.87
C ARG A 47 -6.72 -1.74 -20.69
N TYR A 48 -7.65 -2.67 -20.87
CA TYR A 48 -7.49 -3.82 -21.73
C TYR A 48 -8.39 -3.62 -22.94
N SER A 49 -7.80 -3.25 -24.07
CA SER A 49 -8.51 -3.18 -25.35
C SER A 49 -8.60 -4.57 -25.95
N TYR A 50 -9.70 -4.87 -26.67
CA TYR A 50 -9.74 -6.10 -27.47
C TYR A 50 -8.71 -6.07 -28.60
N ASP A 51 -8.23 -4.88 -29.01
CA ASP A 51 -7.20 -4.73 -30.03
C ASP A 51 -5.79 -5.08 -29.53
N ASP A 52 -5.60 -5.19 -28.21
CA ASP A 52 -4.30 -5.49 -27.60
C ASP A 52 -3.91 -6.98 -27.78
N ASP A 53 -4.86 -7.83 -28.16
CA ASP A 53 -4.68 -9.27 -28.31
C ASP A 53 -5.40 -9.80 -29.56
N GLU A 54 -4.73 -10.65 -30.33
CA GLU A 54 -5.26 -11.13 -31.61
C GLU A 54 -6.52 -12.00 -31.43
N VAL A 55 -6.55 -12.82 -30.38
CA VAL A 55 -7.69 -13.69 -30.06
C VAL A 55 -8.88 -12.85 -29.60
N TRP A 56 -8.65 -11.84 -28.76
CA TRP A 56 -9.72 -10.94 -28.31
C TRP A 56 -10.34 -10.16 -29.47
N ARG A 57 -9.50 -9.66 -30.39
CA ARG A 57 -9.95 -8.97 -31.59
C ARG A 57 -10.78 -9.88 -32.50
N GLU A 58 -10.34 -11.12 -32.71
CA GLU A 58 -11.09 -12.11 -33.50
C GLU A 58 -12.44 -12.44 -32.85
N LEU A 59 -12.46 -12.69 -31.54
CA LEU A 59 -13.69 -12.97 -30.80
C LEU A 59 -14.66 -11.79 -30.83
N LYS A 60 -14.17 -10.56 -30.67
CA LYS A 60 -14.98 -9.34 -30.76
C LYS A 60 -15.59 -9.18 -32.14
N SER A 61 -14.79 -9.35 -33.19
CA SER A 61 -15.24 -9.30 -34.58
C SER A 61 -16.31 -10.36 -34.88
N THR A 62 -16.09 -11.59 -34.41
CA THR A 62 -17.04 -12.71 -34.56
C THR A 62 -18.36 -12.40 -33.85
N ALA A 63 -18.31 -11.89 -32.63
CA ALA A 63 -19.50 -11.51 -31.88
C ALA A 63 -20.28 -10.37 -32.57
N ASP A 64 -19.59 -9.37 -33.13
CA ASP A 64 -20.22 -8.29 -33.90
C ASP A 64 -20.93 -8.81 -35.15
N CYS A 65 -20.32 -9.76 -35.87
CA CYS A 65 -20.94 -10.41 -37.02
C CYS A 65 -22.25 -11.10 -36.64
N HIS A 66 -22.23 -11.92 -35.57
CA HIS A 66 -23.43 -12.61 -35.11
C HIS A 66 -24.54 -11.67 -34.62
N ILE A 67 -24.19 -10.56 -33.95
CA ILE A 67 -25.19 -9.56 -33.57
C ILE A 67 -25.79 -8.87 -34.80
N ALA A 68 -24.99 -8.59 -35.84
CA ALA A 68 -25.50 -8.03 -37.08
C ALA A 68 -26.51 -8.97 -37.77
N GLU A 69 -26.20 -10.27 -37.83
CA GLU A 69 -27.10 -11.31 -38.35
C GLU A 69 -28.41 -11.38 -37.53
N ALA A 70 -28.31 -11.43 -36.20
CA ALA A 70 -29.46 -11.47 -35.31
C ALA A 70 -30.35 -10.23 -35.45
N ARG A 71 -29.76 -9.04 -35.59
CA ARG A 71 -30.49 -7.79 -35.87
C ARG A 71 -31.22 -7.83 -37.20
N ALA A 72 -30.60 -8.37 -38.24
CA ALA A 72 -31.24 -8.52 -39.54
C ALA A 72 -32.45 -9.48 -39.47
N ALA A 73 -32.33 -10.56 -38.70
CA ALA A 73 -33.44 -11.48 -38.44
C ALA A 73 -34.59 -10.81 -37.67
N VAL A 74 -34.29 -10.07 -36.58
CA VAL A 74 -35.29 -9.30 -35.83
C VAL A 74 -36.01 -8.30 -36.73
N ARG A 75 -35.25 -7.56 -37.56
CA ARG A 75 -35.81 -6.58 -38.49
C ARG A 75 -36.78 -7.22 -39.48
N ARG A 76 -36.35 -8.31 -40.12
CA ARG A 76 -37.19 -9.08 -41.06
C ARG A 76 -38.48 -9.54 -40.41
N ARG A 77 -38.39 -10.06 -39.18
CA ARG A 77 -39.57 -10.48 -38.42
C ARG A 77 -40.50 -9.32 -38.10
N CYS A 78 -39.96 -8.15 -37.78
CA CYS A 78 -40.78 -6.96 -37.54
C CYS A 78 -41.47 -6.46 -38.80
N ASP A 79 -40.80 -6.54 -39.96
CA ASP A 79 -41.37 -6.19 -41.26
C ASP A 79 -42.54 -7.14 -41.61
N GLU A 80 -42.40 -8.46 -41.38
CA GLU A 80 -43.48 -9.45 -41.54
C GLU A 80 -44.70 -9.19 -40.65
N LEU A 81 -44.46 -8.68 -39.43
CA LEU A 81 -45.51 -8.33 -38.47
C LEU A 81 -46.15 -6.96 -38.76
N GLY A 82 -45.70 -6.25 -39.80
CA GLY A 82 -46.20 -4.93 -40.16
C GLY A 82 -45.83 -3.85 -39.14
N ILE A 83 -44.82 -4.08 -38.30
CA ILE A 83 -44.39 -3.10 -37.29
C ILE A 83 -43.63 -1.97 -38.00
N PRO A 84 -44.13 -0.71 -37.92
CA PRO A 84 -43.45 0.41 -38.54
C PRO A 84 -42.02 0.58 -38.04
N ARG A 85 -41.07 0.96 -38.91
CA ARG A 85 -39.63 1.05 -38.57
C ARG A 85 -39.31 1.79 -37.27
N ARG A 86 -40.04 2.87 -36.96
CA ARG A 86 -39.87 3.67 -35.74
C ARG A 86 -40.20 2.94 -34.43
N PHE A 87 -40.90 1.81 -34.52
CA PHE A 87 -41.32 0.98 -33.39
C PHE A 87 -40.65 -0.39 -33.39
N GLN A 88 -39.74 -0.66 -34.33
CA GLN A 88 -39.04 -1.94 -34.36
C GLN A 88 -38.05 -2.03 -33.20
N PRO A 89 -38.13 -3.07 -32.35
CA PRO A 89 -37.10 -3.33 -31.37
C PRO A 89 -35.78 -3.69 -32.08
N SER A 90 -34.66 -3.50 -31.39
CA SER A 90 -33.33 -3.85 -31.88
C SER A 90 -32.45 -4.39 -30.75
N LEU A 91 -31.45 -5.17 -31.13
CA LEU A 91 -30.37 -5.57 -30.22
C LEU A 91 -29.32 -4.44 -30.16
N SER A 92 -28.72 -4.22 -28.99
CA SER A 92 -27.58 -3.30 -28.85
C SER A 92 -26.30 -3.88 -29.46
N ASP A 93 -25.28 -3.03 -29.69
CA ASP A 93 -23.97 -3.49 -30.13
C ASP A 93 -23.32 -4.32 -29.01
N THR A 94 -22.33 -5.15 -29.35
CA THR A 94 -21.47 -5.71 -28.30
C THR A 94 -20.62 -4.59 -27.71
N TYR A 95 -20.55 -4.55 -26.38
CA TYR A 95 -19.68 -3.61 -25.67
C TYR A 95 -18.49 -4.36 -25.06
N TRP A 96 -17.31 -3.75 -25.17
CA TRP A 96 -16.10 -4.26 -24.54
C TRP A 96 -15.80 -3.51 -23.23
N PHE A 97 -15.81 -4.22 -22.11
CA PHE A 97 -15.55 -3.63 -20.80
C PHE A 97 -14.04 -3.57 -20.49
N CYS A 98 -13.38 -2.53 -20.99
CA CYS A 98 -11.92 -2.40 -20.95
C CYS A 98 -11.30 -2.14 -19.57
N ARG A 99 -12.10 -1.86 -18.54
CA ARG A 99 -11.62 -1.53 -17.18
C ARG A 99 -12.16 -2.45 -16.07
N GLY A 100 -12.97 -3.47 -16.41
CA GLY A 100 -13.58 -4.35 -15.41
C GLY A 100 -14.25 -3.59 -14.25
N GLU A 101 -14.02 -4.05 -13.02
CA GLU A 101 -14.53 -3.40 -11.79
C GLU A 101 -14.03 -1.95 -11.61
N ASN A 102 -12.88 -1.60 -12.19
CA ASN A 102 -12.32 -0.24 -12.09
C ASN A 102 -13.14 0.78 -12.90
N THR A 103 -14.13 0.38 -13.69
CA THR A 103 -15.15 1.29 -14.24
C THR A 103 -15.97 1.95 -13.13
N ILE A 104 -16.21 1.24 -12.02
CA ILE A 104 -17.10 1.68 -10.94
C ILE A 104 -16.36 2.72 -10.07
N PRO A 105 -16.85 3.98 -9.98
CA PRO A 105 -16.18 5.03 -9.22
C PRO A 105 -16.04 4.72 -7.72
N GLN A 106 -17.07 4.15 -7.09
CA GLN A 106 -17.03 3.80 -5.67
C GLN A 106 -15.93 2.78 -5.38
N ARG A 107 -15.79 1.76 -6.23
CA ARG A 107 -14.77 0.72 -6.10
C ARG A 107 -13.36 1.30 -6.20
N ARG A 108 -13.12 2.22 -7.15
CA ARG A 108 -11.83 2.92 -7.26
C ARG A 108 -11.48 3.70 -6.00
N VAL A 109 -12.44 4.39 -5.41
CA VAL A 109 -12.23 5.17 -4.18
C VAL A 109 -11.88 4.24 -3.00
N GLU A 110 -12.61 3.15 -2.85
CA GLU A 110 -12.36 2.13 -1.84
C GLU A 110 -10.95 1.54 -1.97
N LEU A 111 -10.58 1.11 -3.18
CA LEU A 111 -9.27 0.56 -3.50
C LEU A 111 -8.13 1.54 -3.19
N ARG A 112 -8.28 2.81 -3.60
CA ARG A 112 -7.30 3.88 -3.30
C ARG A 112 -7.14 4.08 -1.79
N ARG A 113 -8.23 4.06 -1.02
CA ARG A 113 -8.18 4.22 0.44
C ARG A 113 -7.41 3.07 1.10
N VAL A 114 -7.66 1.84 0.68
CA VAL A 114 -6.96 0.66 1.17
C VAL A 114 -5.47 0.74 0.82
N ALA A 115 -5.13 1.04 -0.44
CA ALA A 115 -3.74 1.19 -0.87
C ALA A 115 -3.00 2.28 -0.09
N GLN A 116 -3.62 3.45 0.11
CA GLN A 116 -3.02 4.55 0.87
C GLN A 116 -2.76 4.15 2.33
N THR A 117 -3.69 3.42 2.95
CA THR A 117 -3.55 2.94 4.32
C THR A 117 -2.40 1.92 4.41
N ALA A 118 -2.31 0.98 3.47
CA ALA A 118 -1.26 -0.02 3.40
C ALA A 118 0.13 0.60 3.15
N ALA A 119 0.23 1.55 2.22
CA ALA A 119 1.47 2.27 1.93
C ALA A 119 1.94 3.07 3.16
N ASN A 120 1.03 3.80 3.82
CA ASN A 120 1.35 4.56 5.03
C ASN A 120 1.81 3.67 6.19
N ALA A 121 1.13 2.53 6.40
CA ALA A 121 1.55 1.55 7.39
C ALA A 121 2.95 1.00 7.07
N SER A 122 3.21 0.67 5.81
CA SER A 122 4.51 0.15 5.36
C SER A 122 5.64 1.16 5.57
N VAL A 123 5.42 2.44 5.25
CA VAL A 123 6.39 3.53 5.49
C VAL A 123 6.69 3.67 6.98
N LYS A 124 5.67 3.71 7.83
CA LYS A 124 5.84 3.82 9.29
C LYS A 124 6.63 2.64 9.85
N THR A 125 6.31 1.42 9.42
CA THR A 125 7.03 0.21 9.82
C THR A 125 8.49 0.25 9.38
N ALA A 126 8.77 0.66 8.15
CA ALA A 126 10.13 0.79 7.63
C ALA A 126 10.95 1.83 8.40
N ILE A 127 10.37 3.01 8.65
CA ILE A 127 11.01 4.07 9.44
C ILE A 127 11.32 3.58 10.86
N ALA A 128 10.35 2.94 11.53
CA ALA A 128 10.56 2.40 12.88
C ALA A 128 11.67 1.33 12.90
N ALA A 129 11.77 0.48 11.87
CA ALA A 129 12.85 -0.50 11.75
C ALA A 129 14.22 0.16 11.54
N ILE A 130 14.29 1.20 10.70
CA ILE A 130 15.50 2.00 10.46
C ILE A 130 15.97 2.68 11.75
N GLU A 131 15.04 3.30 12.48
CA GLU A 131 15.32 3.97 13.75
C GLU A 131 15.83 2.99 14.79
N ARG A 132 15.16 1.84 14.95
CA ARG A 132 15.58 0.80 15.89
C ARG A 132 16.99 0.29 15.56
N ARG A 133 17.27 0.02 14.29
CA ARG A 133 18.59 -0.47 13.86
C ARG A 133 19.69 0.58 14.05
N SER A 134 19.38 1.85 13.79
CA SER A 134 20.30 2.96 14.03
C SER A 134 20.60 3.11 15.53
N LEU A 135 19.58 3.03 16.37
CA LEU A 135 19.72 3.08 17.82
C LEU A 135 20.58 1.91 18.33
N GLU A 136 20.29 0.67 17.93
CA GLU A 136 21.11 -0.50 18.27
C GLU A 136 22.58 -0.31 17.87
N SER A 137 22.82 0.18 16.65
CA SER A 137 24.18 0.39 16.14
C SER A 137 24.92 1.46 16.93
N GLN A 138 24.24 2.56 17.28
CA GLN A 138 24.79 3.63 18.13
C GLN A 138 25.06 3.12 19.56
N THR A 139 24.16 2.32 20.12
CA THR A 139 24.32 1.71 21.45
C THR A 139 25.53 0.78 21.46
N GLN A 140 25.68 -0.10 20.47
CA GLN A 140 26.85 -0.99 20.36
C GLN A 140 28.17 -0.21 20.24
N LEU A 141 28.17 0.86 19.44
CA LEU A 141 29.34 1.72 19.24
C LEU A 141 29.76 2.43 20.53
N LEU A 142 28.79 2.93 21.31
CA LEU A 142 29.03 3.61 22.58
C LEU A 142 29.44 2.63 23.67
N ALA A 143 28.72 1.52 23.83
CA ALA A 143 29.00 0.47 24.81
C ALA A 143 30.42 -0.09 24.66
N GLY A 144 30.90 -0.25 23.41
CA GLY A 144 32.23 -0.75 23.09
C GLY A 144 33.40 0.12 23.58
N GLY A 145 33.15 1.32 24.12
CA GLY A 145 34.19 2.04 24.85
C GLY A 145 33.69 2.77 26.10
N LEU A 146 32.72 2.16 26.78
CA LEU A 146 32.45 2.41 28.20
C LEU A 146 33.45 1.61 29.04
N THR A 147 34.27 2.33 29.82
CA THR A 147 35.34 1.73 30.64
C THR A 147 35.00 1.65 32.13
N THR A 148 33.97 2.36 32.59
CA THR A 148 33.52 2.35 33.99
C THR A 148 32.24 1.53 34.15
N ASP A 149 32.09 0.87 35.30
CA ASP A 149 30.93 0.03 35.59
C ASP A 149 29.67 0.87 35.81
N GLU A 150 29.80 2.08 36.38
CA GLU A 150 28.69 3.04 36.51
C GLU A 150 28.10 3.42 35.15
N ALA A 151 28.94 3.58 34.13
CA ALA A 151 28.46 3.97 32.80
C ALA A 151 27.75 2.81 32.07
N ARG A 152 28.14 1.56 32.33
CA ARG A 152 27.47 0.37 31.81
C ARG A 152 26.11 0.16 32.47
N LEU A 153 26.04 0.27 33.80
CA LEU A 153 24.79 0.18 34.55
C LEU A 153 23.76 1.23 34.12
N PHE A 154 24.20 2.46 33.84
CA PHE A 154 23.31 3.51 33.35
C PHE A 154 22.66 3.16 32.00
N LEU A 155 23.41 2.51 31.10
CA LEU A 155 22.90 2.08 29.80
C LEU A 155 21.86 0.95 29.92
N GLU A 156 22.06 0.02 30.86
CA GLU A 156 21.16 -1.11 31.11
C GLU A 156 19.82 -0.71 31.73
N GLN A 157 19.79 0.41 32.48
CA GLN A 157 18.57 0.90 33.13
C GLN A 157 17.62 1.66 32.18
N MET A 158 17.99 1.86 30.91
CA MET A 158 17.15 2.61 29.97
C MET A 158 15.89 1.82 29.60
N PRO A 159 14.67 2.37 29.81
CA PRO A 159 13.42 1.66 29.54
C PRO A 159 13.17 1.50 28.03
N THR A 160 12.54 0.39 27.67
CA THR A 160 12.14 0.09 26.29
C THR A 160 10.72 0.59 25.99
N ALA A 161 10.41 0.82 24.71
CA ALA A 161 9.06 1.21 24.30
C ALA A 161 7.99 0.18 24.71
N LEU A 162 8.32 -1.12 24.73
CA LEU A 162 7.38 -2.17 25.17
C LEU A 162 7.08 -2.08 26.69
N GLN A 163 8.07 -1.68 27.50
CA GLN A 163 7.87 -1.45 28.93
C GLN A 163 7.04 -0.19 29.19
N LEU A 164 7.16 0.83 28.34
CA LEU A 164 6.42 2.09 28.46
C LEU A 164 5.05 2.07 27.76
N MET A 165 4.85 1.15 26.81
CA MET A 165 3.62 0.99 26.03
C MET A 165 3.26 -0.50 25.91
N PRO A 166 2.70 -1.11 26.97
CA PRO A 166 2.25 -2.49 26.92
C PRO A 166 1.13 -2.67 25.88
N ALA A 167 1.02 -3.88 25.34
CA ALA A 167 0.01 -4.20 24.33
C ALA A 167 -1.40 -3.93 24.86
N LEU A 168 -2.23 -3.24 24.06
CA LEU A 168 -3.62 -2.99 24.39
C LEU A 168 -4.41 -4.30 24.28
N GLN A 169 -4.82 -4.83 25.43
CA GLN A 169 -5.73 -5.97 25.54
C GLN A 169 -7.16 -5.46 25.68
N VAL A 170 -8.12 -6.10 25.01
CA VAL A 170 -9.54 -5.69 25.05
C VAL A 170 -10.06 -5.70 26.48
N ASP A 171 -9.71 -6.73 27.25
CA ASP A 171 -10.12 -6.88 28.65
C ASP A 171 -9.59 -5.73 29.53
N ALA A 172 -8.37 -5.26 29.26
CA ALA A 172 -7.78 -4.12 29.98
C ALA A 172 -8.53 -2.81 29.67
N ILE A 173 -8.97 -2.62 28.43
CA ILE A 173 -9.76 -1.44 28.04
C ILE A 173 -11.17 -1.48 28.66
N GLN A 174 -11.78 -2.66 28.72
CA GLN A 174 -13.08 -2.85 29.39
C GLN A 174 -13.00 -2.53 30.89
N LEU A 175 -11.97 -3.03 31.58
CA LEU A 175 -11.70 -2.71 32.98
C LEU A 175 -11.50 -1.21 33.22
N MET A 176 -10.80 -0.49 32.32
CA MET A 176 -10.62 0.95 32.42
C MET A 176 -11.95 1.72 32.25
N LEU A 177 -12.80 1.29 31.32
CA LEU A 177 -14.14 1.88 31.12
C LEU A 177 -15.07 1.63 32.32
N GLU A 178 -14.97 0.47 32.94
CA GLU A 178 -15.72 0.14 34.15
C GLU A 178 -15.24 0.98 35.34
N ALA A 179 -13.93 1.16 35.50
CA ALA A 179 -13.35 2.01 36.55
C ALA A 179 -13.76 3.49 36.40
N GLU A 180 -13.77 4.03 35.17
CA GLU A 180 -14.26 5.39 34.90
C GLU A 180 -15.75 5.57 35.18
N ARG A 181 -16.56 4.53 34.98
CA ARG A 181 -18.00 4.54 35.27
C ARG A 181 -18.31 4.53 36.77
N VAL A 182 -17.45 3.93 37.59
CA VAL A 182 -17.59 3.91 39.06
C VAL A 182 -17.18 5.25 39.70
N GLN A 183 -16.41 6.08 38.98
CA GLN A 183 -15.97 7.40 39.45
C GLN A 183 -16.90 8.56 39.07
N ARG A 184 -17.98 8.31 38.30
CA ARG A 184 -19.04 9.28 37.99
C ARG A 184 -20.30 9.02 38.80
#